data_AF-A0A1H7SR16-F1
#
_entry.id   AF-A0A1H7SR16-F1
#
_cell.length_a   1.000
_cell.length_b   1.000
_cell.length_c   1.000
_cell.angle_alpha   90.00
_cell.angle_beta   90.00
_cell.angle_gamma   90.00
#
_symmetry.space_group_name_H-M   'P 1'
#
loop_
_entity.id
_entity.type
_entity.pdbx_description
1 polymer ?
#
loop_
_entity_poly.entity_id
_entity_poly.type
_entity_poly.pdbx_seq_one_letter_code
_entity_poly.pdbx_strand_id
1 'polypeptide(L)'
;MIVDCNDCEVRNTACGDCVVTVLLGPPGVRPGMRAVDSAGSARISIEQDERVALDVLADVGLVPRLRLVRAVDATQTARSLSVRDPGVA
;
A
#
# COMPACT_ATOMS: atom_id res chain seq x y z
N MET A 1 -0.34 -0.80 -11.83
CA MET A 1 -1.47 -0.78 -10.88
C MET A 1 -1.15 0.12 -9.69
N ILE A 2 -2.18 0.67 -9.04
CA ILE A 2 -2.01 1.39 -7.77
C ILE A 2 -2.13 0.42 -6.60
N VAL A 3 -1.17 0.47 -5.67
CA VAL A 3 -1.26 -0.17 -4.36
C VAL A 3 -1.57 0.93 -3.36
N ASP A 4 -2.72 0.84 -2.69
CA ASP A 4 -3.12 1.76 -1.63
C ASP A 4 -3.17 1.00 -0.31
N CYS A 5 -2.15 1.19 0.52
CA CYS A 5 -2.07 0.50 1.80
C CYS A 5 -3.12 0.99 2.81
N ASN A 6 -3.80 2.12 2.58
CA ASN A 6 -4.87 2.59 3.47
C ASN A 6 -6.16 1.79 3.33
N ASP A 7 -6.45 1.31 2.12
CA ASP A 7 -7.64 0.52 1.81
C ASP A 7 -7.38 -0.99 1.91
N CYS A 8 -6.20 -1.40 2.42
CA CYS A 8 -5.83 -2.80 2.58
C CYS A 8 -6.50 -3.39 3.83
N GLU A 9 -7.39 -4.37 3.66
CA GLU A 9 -8.12 -4.99 4.78
C GLU A 9 -7.20 -5.72 5.77
N VAL A 10 -6.07 -6.23 5.27
CA VAL A 10 -5.05 -6.93 6.07
C VAL A 10 -3.87 -6.03 6.44
N ARG A 11 -4.07 -4.70 6.38
CA ARG A 11 -3.08 -3.75 6.89
C ARG A 11 -2.81 -4.04 8.37
N ASN A 12 -1.54 -3.93 8.77
CA ASN A 12 -1.04 -4.21 10.12
C ASN A 12 -1.02 -5.69 10.53
N THR A 13 -1.81 -6.57 9.89
CA THR A 13 -1.78 -8.03 10.15
C THR A 13 -0.85 -8.77 9.19
N ALA A 14 -0.88 -8.43 7.90
CA ALA A 14 -0.04 -9.05 6.88
C ALA A 14 1.19 -8.21 6.48
N CYS A 15 1.34 -6.99 7.03
CA CYS A 15 2.43 -6.07 6.66
C CYS A 15 3.83 -6.63 6.99
N GLY A 16 3.96 -7.45 8.04
CA GLY A 16 5.24 -8.08 8.38
C GLY A 16 5.78 -9.04 7.31
N ASP A 17 4.91 -9.50 6.41
CA ASP A 17 5.22 -10.41 5.30
C ASP A 17 4.72 -9.82 3.96
N CYS A 18 4.87 -8.50 3.79
CA CYS A 18 4.46 -7.80 2.58
C CYS A 18 5.64 -7.08 1.92
N VAL A 19 5.75 -7.22 0.60
CA VAL A 19 6.83 -6.60 -0.20
C VAL A 19 6.94 -5.09 0.01
N VAL A 20 5.81 -4.41 0.26
CA VAL A 20 5.76 -2.97 0.50
C VAL A 20 6.53 -2.59 1.76
N THR A 21 6.42 -3.37 2.83
CA THR A 21 7.11 -3.11 4.09
C THR A 21 8.61 -3.37 3.99
N VAL A 22 9.03 -4.35 3.20
CA VAL A 22 10.45 -4.62 2.94
C VAL A 22 11.08 -3.49 2.13
N LEU A 23 10.41 -3.00 1.10
CA LEU A 23 10.96 -1.98 0.21
C LEU A 23 10.86 -0.55 0.77
N LEU A 24 9.80 -0.23 1.50
CA LEU A 24 9.49 1.15 1.93
C LEU A 24 9.52 1.35 3.45
N GLY A 25 9.74 0.28 4.21
CA GLY A 25 9.64 0.27 5.66
C GLY A 25 8.20 0.13 6.17
N PRO A 26 8.02 -0.26 7.45
CA PRO A 26 6.70 -0.34 8.04
C PRO A 26 6.05 1.05 8.14
N PRO A 27 4.77 1.17 7.77
CA PRO A 27 4.06 2.45 7.83
C PRO A 27 4.04 2.96 9.29
N GLY A 28 4.63 4.12 9.54
CA GLY A 28 4.64 4.76 10.86
C GLY A 28 5.97 4.70 11.64
N VAL A 29 7.04 4.11 11.08
CA VAL A 29 8.36 4.09 11.73
C VAL A 29 9.37 4.92 10.92
N ARG A 30 9.58 6.17 11.32
CA ARG A 30 10.78 6.94 10.93
C ARG A 30 11.77 6.87 12.10
N PRO A 31 13.05 6.53 11.90
CA PRO A 31 14.04 6.58 12.99
C PRO A 31 14.06 7.97 13.62
N GLY A 32 13.82 8.06 14.94
CA GLY A 32 13.80 9.33 15.68
C GLY A 32 12.45 10.06 15.78
N MET A 33 11.38 9.56 15.15
CA MET A 33 10.02 10.10 15.30
C MET A 33 9.18 9.16 16.18
N ARG A 34 8.46 9.69 17.18
CA ARG A 34 7.41 8.90 17.87
C ARG A 34 6.39 8.43 16.83
N ALA A 35 5.89 7.20 16.97
CA ALA A 35 4.84 6.65 16.12
C ALA A 35 3.58 7.51 16.24
N VAL A 36 3.51 8.59 15.44
CA VAL A 36 2.28 9.33 15.17
C VAL A 36 1.43 8.41 14.32
N ASP A 37 0.33 7.97 14.91
CA ASP A 37 -0.87 7.41 14.26
C ASP A 37 -0.76 7.21 12.74
N SER A 38 -0.03 6.18 12.32
CA SER A 38 -0.23 5.45 11.06
C SER A 38 -0.40 6.25 9.75
N ALA A 39 -0.04 7.54 9.70
CA ALA A 39 -0.27 8.43 8.56
C ALA A 39 0.77 8.27 7.43
N GLY A 40 1.68 7.30 7.56
CA GLY A 40 2.52 6.85 6.46
C GLY A 40 1.72 5.99 5.48
N SER A 41 0.87 6.61 4.68
CA SER A 41 0.17 5.95 3.58
C SER A 41 1.12 5.72 2.40
N ALA A 42 1.51 4.47 2.16
CA ALA A 42 2.20 4.08 0.95
C ALA A 42 1.16 3.87 -0.18
N ARG A 43 0.74 4.97 -0.80
CA ARG A 43 0.09 4.88 -2.12
C ARG A 43 1.19 4.89 -3.17
N ILE A 44 1.39 3.76 -3.83
CA ILE A 44 2.47 3.57 -4.81
C ILE A 44 1.90 3.05 -6.12
N SER A 45 2.53 3.47 -7.22
CA SER A 45 2.29 2.87 -8.54
C SER A 45 3.32 1.78 -8.76
N ILE A 46 2.86 0.60 -9.17
CA ILE A 46 3.70 -0.52 -9.60
C ILE A 46 3.31 -0.84 -11.04
N GLU A 47 4.20 -0.70 -12.00
CA GLU A 47 3.97 -1.04 -13.40
C GLU A 47 3.84 -2.55 -13.60
N GLN A 48 3.43 -2.98 -14.80
CA GLN A 48 3.23 -4.40 -15.08
C GLN A 48 4.55 -5.18 -14.97
N ASP A 49 5.63 -4.64 -15.54
CA ASP A 49 6.95 -5.27 -15.52
C ASP A 49 7.51 -5.33 -14.11
N GLU A 50 7.28 -4.29 -13.31
CA GLU A 50 7.65 -4.28 -11.89
C GLU A 50 6.90 -5.35 -11.11
N ARG A 51 5.59 -5.53 -11.35
CA ARG A 51 4.83 -6.61 -10.72
C ARG A 51 5.40 -7.98 -11.07
N VAL A 52 5.72 -8.22 -12.33
CA VAL A 52 6.34 -9.48 -12.77
C VAL A 52 7.68 -9.69 -12.10
N ALA A 53 8.52 -8.65 -12.04
CA ALA A 53 9.81 -8.73 -11.35
C ALA A 53 9.65 -9.08 -9.86
N LEU A 54 8.71 -8.44 -9.17
CA LEU A 54 8.41 -8.74 -7.76
C LEU A 54 7.90 -10.18 -7.58
N ASP A 55 7.12 -10.71 -8.52
CA ASP A 55 6.67 -12.10 -8.48
C ASP A 55 7.83 -13.08 -8.65
N VAL A 56 8.76 -12.84 -9.57
CA VAL A 56 9.98 -13.67 -9.73
C VAL A 56 10.83 -13.64 -8.46
N LEU A 57 11.06 -12.45 -7.90
CA LEU A 57 11.81 -12.30 -6.65
C LEU A 57 11.13 -13.05 -5.49
N ALA A 58 9.80 -13.05 -5.45
CA ALA A 58 9.04 -13.78 -4.45
C ALA A 58 9.08 -15.31 -4.67
N ASP A 59 9.07 -15.77 -5.92
CA ASP A 59 9.19 -17.18 -6.27
C ASP A 59 10.50 -17.79 -5.77
N VAL A 60 11.60 -17.02 -5.81
CA VAL A 60 12.92 -17.46 -5.32
C VAL A 60 13.16 -17.12 -3.84
N GLY A 61 12.18 -16.53 -3.15
CA GLY A 61 12.27 -16.23 -1.71
C GLY A 61 13.14 -15.01 -1.34
N LEU A 62 13.44 -14.13 -2.30
CA LEU A 62 14.21 -12.90 -2.05
C LEU A 62 13.35 -11.78 -1.45
N VAL A 63 12.05 -11.78 -1.75
CA VAL A 63 11.09 -10.84 -1.17
C VAL A 63 9.79 -11.56 -0.81
N PRO A 64 9.04 -11.08 0.19
CA PRO A 64 7.68 -11.57 0.42
C PRO A 64 6.74 -11.16 -0.72
N ARG A 65 5.57 -11.81 -0.82
CA ARG A 65 4.54 -11.48 -1.82
C ARG A 65 3.84 -10.16 -1.50
N LEU A 66 3.19 -9.55 -2.50
CA LEU A 66 2.24 -8.46 -2.23
C LEU A 66 0.98 -9.02 -1.56
N ARG A 67 0.69 -8.56 -0.33
CA ARG A 67 -0.47 -9.01 0.48
C ARG A 67 -1.67 -8.07 0.42
N LEU A 68 -1.80 -7.26 -0.62
CA LEU A 68 -2.89 -6.28 -0.74
C LEU A 68 -4.25 -6.99 -0.92
N VAL A 69 -5.14 -6.85 0.05
CA VAL A 69 -6.55 -7.27 -0.05
C VAL A 69 -7.41 -6.02 -0.06
N ARG A 70 -8.22 -5.85 -1.11
CA ARG A 70 -9.17 -4.74 -1.22
C ARG A 70 -10.56 -5.24 -0.85
N ALA A 71 -11.27 -4.47 -0.03
CA ALA A 71 -12.71 -4.65 0.15
C ALA A 71 -13.40 -4.56 -1.22
N VAL A 72 -14.23 -5.53 -1.56
CA VAL A 72 -15.08 -5.47 -2.75
C VAL A 72 -16.30 -4.62 -2.39
N ASP A 73 -16.16 -3.30 -2.23
CA ASP A 73 -17.34 -2.44 -2.07
C ASP A 73 -17.13 -0.93 -2.37
N ALA A 74 -18.24 -0.29 -2.79
CA ALA A 74 -18.41 1.01 -3.46
C ALA A 74 -17.73 2.26 -2.83
N THR A 75 -17.12 2.12 -1.67
CA THR A 75 -16.50 3.19 -0.89
C THR A 75 -15.28 3.82 -1.58
N GLN A 76 -14.54 3.05 -2.39
CA GLN A 76 -13.36 3.55 -3.14
C GLN A 76 -13.75 4.51 -4.27
N THR A 77 -14.91 4.30 -4.90
CA THR A 77 -15.46 5.19 -5.93
C THR A 77 -15.90 6.51 -5.31
N ALA A 78 -16.62 6.48 -4.19
CA ALA A 78 -17.07 7.68 -3.47
C ALA A 78 -15.90 8.56 -2.98
N ARG A 79 -14.85 7.96 -2.41
CA ARG A 79 -13.64 8.70 -1.98
C ARG A 79 -12.84 9.27 -3.14
N SER A 80 -12.74 8.53 -4.25
CA SER A 80 -12.04 9.00 -5.45
C SER A 80 -12.76 10.18 -6.11
N LEU A 81 -14.09 10.24 -5.99
CA LEU A 81 -14.91 11.37 -6.44
C LEU A 81 -14.74 12.59 -5.52
N SER A 82 -14.73 12.42 -4.19
CA SER A 82 -14.51 13.53 -3.24
C SER A 82 -13.11 14.15 -3.32
N VAL A 83 -12.08 13.41 -3.72
CA VAL A 83 -10.72 13.96 -3.91
C VAL A 83 -10.62 14.80 -5.19
N ARG A 84 -11.53 14.62 -6.17
CA ARG A 84 -11.48 15.31 -7.46
C ARG A 84 -12.20 16.66 -7.49
N ASP A 85 -12.78 17.13 -6.38
CA ASP A 85 -13.49 18.42 -6.36
C ASP A 85 -13.10 19.27 -5.14
N PRO A 86 -12.18 20.22 -5.32
CA PRO A 86 -12.23 21.51 -4.65
C PRO A 86 -12.51 22.58 -5.73
N GLY A 87 -13.67 22.52 -6.36
CA GLY A 87 -14.22 23.62 -7.15
C GLY A 87 -14.37 24.85 -6.25
N VAL A 88 -13.41 25.76 -6.36
CA VAL A 88 -13.53 27.12 -5.83
C VAL A 88 -14.43 27.91 -6.78
N ALA A 89 -15.44 28.55 -6.18
CA ALA A 89 -16.28 29.56 -6.81
C ALA A 89 -15.49 30.85 -7.12
#